data_AF-A0A8E0VNQ7-F1
#
_entry.id   AF-A0A8E0VNQ7-F1
#
_cell.length_a   1.000
_cell.length_b   1.000
_cell.length_c   1.000
_cell.angle_alpha   90.00
_cell.angle_beta   90.00
_cell.angle_gamma   90.00
#
_symmetry.space_group_name_H-M   'P 1'
#
loop_
_entity.id
_entity.type
_entity.pdbx_description
1 polymer ?
#
loop_
_entity_poly.entity_id
_entity_poly.type
_entity_poly.pdbx_seq_one_letter_code
_entity_poly.pdbx_strand_id
1 'polypeptide(L)'
;MMAASWNSLSKCKSFNSENPENSELKRELTDNEIDSAVPPSDPKVLVAIETLVLRLRGMSSGLCEAEVKKFEDSVQYWFLTLPETNEYRFFRRRLREVRRPHALPLPTSPPSSQAAKVEFELSEIPRELLI
;
A
#
# COMPACT_ATOMS: atom_id res chain seq x y z
N MET A 1 18.29 -48.15 2.86
CA MET A 1 17.06 -47.50 3.34
C MET A 1 17.46 -46.12 3.84
N MET A 2 17.11 -45.04 3.13
CA MET A 2 17.41 -43.67 3.55
C MET A 2 16.07 -42.94 3.71
N ALA A 3 15.75 -42.53 4.93
CA ALA A 3 14.62 -41.66 5.22
C ALA A 3 15.03 -40.21 4.96
N ALA A 4 14.31 -39.52 4.08
CA ALA A 4 14.46 -38.08 3.88
C ALA A 4 13.71 -37.33 5.00
N SER A 5 14.46 -36.72 5.91
CA SER A 5 13.93 -35.78 6.90
C SER A 5 13.86 -34.39 6.26
N TRP A 6 12.64 -33.93 5.96
CA TRP A 6 12.38 -32.58 5.51
C TRP A 6 12.21 -31.67 6.73
N ASN A 7 13.30 -31.03 7.15
CA ASN A 7 13.25 -29.87 8.02
C ASN A 7 14.27 -28.85 7.52
N SER A 8 13.84 -27.97 6.62
CA SER A 8 14.53 -26.70 6.43
C SER A 8 13.50 -25.60 6.27
N LEU A 9 12.99 -25.18 7.42
CA LEU A 9 12.26 -23.95 7.62
C LEU A 9 13.22 -22.80 7.29
N SER A 10 13.16 -22.29 6.05
CA SER A 10 13.91 -21.10 5.65
C SER A 10 13.36 -19.90 6.42
N LYS A 11 14.07 -19.59 7.49
CA LYS A 11 13.94 -18.44 8.37
C LYS A 11 13.98 -17.16 7.53
N CYS A 12 12.84 -16.51 7.32
CA CYS A 12 12.79 -15.17 6.76
C CYS A 12 13.63 -14.26 7.67
N LYS A 13 14.76 -13.82 7.13
CA LYS A 13 15.75 -12.98 7.78
C LYS A 13 15.12 -11.59 7.93
N SER A 14 14.89 -11.16 9.18
CA SER A 14 14.51 -9.80 9.51
C SER A 14 15.47 -8.83 8.81
N PHE A 15 14.95 -8.01 7.91
CA PHE A 15 15.73 -6.91 7.35
C PHE A 15 15.70 -5.76 8.35
N ASN A 16 16.90 -5.37 8.77
CA ASN A 16 17.14 -4.29 9.71
C ASN A 16 16.53 -2.98 9.19
N SER A 17 15.92 -2.28 10.13
CA SER A 17 15.59 -0.86 10.04
C SER A 17 16.89 -0.07 9.99
N GLU A 18 17.30 0.37 8.80
CA GLU A 18 18.39 1.34 8.64
C GLU A 18 17.88 2.60 7.92
N ASN A 19 17.79 3.66 8.73
CA ASN A 19 17.96 5.08 8.45
C ASN A 19 17.01 5.81 7.45
N PRO A 20 16.12 6.70 7.95
CA PRO A 20 15.35 7.60 7.09
C PRO A 20 16.08 8.94 6.93
N GLU A 21 17.26 8.95 6.31
CA GLU A 21 17.88 10.21 5.88
C GLU A 21 18.39 10.10 4.45
N ASN A 22 17.79 10.93 3.62
CA ASN A 22 18.38 11.60 2.47
C ASN A 22 18.59 10.79 1.17
N SER A 23 17.64 10.97 0.25
CA SER A 23 17.90 10.95 -1.21
C SER A 23 17.11 12.09 -1.84
N GLU A 24 17.63 13.30 -1.63
CA GLU A 24 17.61 14.46 -2.51
C GLU A 24 16.80 14.33 -3.81
N LEU A 25 15.49 14.62 -3.75
CA LEU A 25 14.69 15.05 -4.90
C LEU A 25 14.29 16.50 -4.70
N LYS A 26 14.73 17.33 -5.64
CA LYS A 26 14.62 18.79 -5.69
C LYS A 26 13.24 19.33 -5.27
N ARG A 27 13.31 20.37 -4.42
CA ARG A 27 12.24 21.09 -3.70
C ARG A 27 11.65 20.26 -2.58
N GLU A 28 12.14 20.51 -1.36
CA GLU A 28 11.49 20.10 -0.11
C GLU A 28 10.05 20.62 -0.10
N LEU A 29 9.15 19.80 -0.60
CA LEU A 29 7.76 19.90 -0.22
C LEU A 29 7.71 19.44 1.23
N THR A 30 7.51 20.38 2.16
CA THR A 30 7.54 20.10 3.60
C THR A 30 6.59 18.97 3.93
N ASP A 31 6.95 18.08 4.86
CA ASP A 31 6.14 16.90 5.19
C ASP A 31 4.69 17.26 5.57
N ASN A 32 4.48 18.45 6.13
CA ASN A 32 3.17 19.02 6.44
C ASN A 32 2.27 19.20 5.21
N GLU A 33 2.84 19.54 4.07
CA GLU A 33 2.11 19.76 2.81
C GLU A 33 1.69 18.44 2.14
N ILE A 34 2.47 17.37 2.37
CA ILE A 34 2.15 16.02 1.91
C ILE A 34 1.01 15.45 2.76
N ASP A 35 1.09 15.60 4.07
CA ASP A 35 0.12 15.04 5.01
C ASP A 35 -1.29 15.70 4.89
N SER A 36 -1.35 16.95 4.41
CA SER A 36 -2.59 17.69 4.16
C SER A 36 -3.27 17.37 2.80
N ALA A 37 -2.60 16.62 1.90
CA ALA A 37 -3.13 16.38 0.56
C ALA A 37 -4.45 15.61 0.58
N VAL A 38 -5.45 16.03 -0.18
CA VAL A 38 -6.81 15.45 -0.20
C VAL A 38 -6.95 14.49 -1.40
N PRO A 39 -7.76 13.43 -1.33
CA PRO A 39 -8.02 12.58 -2.50
C PRO A 39 -8.44 13.39 -3.73
N PRO A 40 -7.89 13.10 -4.93
CA PRO A 40 -8.30 13.77 -6.16
C PRO A 40 -9.78 13.55 -6.47
N SER A 41 -10.46 14.60 -6.94
CA SER A 41 -11.88 14.53 -7.31
C SER A 41 -12.12 13.69 -8.57
N ASP A 42 -11.15 13.62 -9.49
CA ASP A 42 -11.25 12.78 -10.68
C ASP A 42 -10.99 11.31 -10.31
N PRO A 43 -12.00 10.42 -10.45
CA PRO A 43 -11.84 9.01 -10.11
C PRO A 43 -10.78 8.31 -10.96
N LYS A 44 -10.52 8.77 -12.19
CA LYS A 44 -9.46 8.19 -13.04
C LYS A 44 -8.09 8.45 -12.46
N VAL A 45 -7.87 9.66 -11.95
CA VAL A 45 -6.60 10.05 -11.32
C VAL A 45 -6.43 9.30 -10.01
N LEU A 46 -7.49 9.17 -9.20
CA LEU A 46 -7.44 8.38 -7.97
C LEU A 46 -7.06 6.91 -8.25
N VAL A 47 -7.70 6.27 -9.23
CA VAL A 47 -7.39 4.89 -9.63
C VAL A 47 -5.96 4.76 -10.15
N ALA A 48 -5.49 5.71 -10.96
CA ALA A 48 -4.11 5.73 -11.45
C ALA A 48 -3.12 5.79 -10.27
N ILE A 49 -3.36 6.67 -9.30
CA ILE A 49 -2.54 6.79 -8.09
C ILE A 49 -2.52 5.48 -7.30
N GLU A 50 -3.68 4.92 -6.94
CA GLU A 50 -3.74 3.68 -6.14
C GLU A 50 -3.07 2.51 -6.87
N THR A 51 -3.26 2.41 -8.19
CA THR A 51 -2.60 1.38 -9.01
C THR A 51 -1.07 1.52 -8.97
N LEU A 52 -0.57 2.73 -9.13
CA LEU A 52 0.86 3.00 -9.12
C LEU A 52 1.45 2.77 -7.71
N VAL A 53 0.76 3.23 -6.66
CA VAL A 53 1.15 3.01 -5.27
C VAL A 53 1.28 1.52 -4.96
N LEU A 54 0.30 0.71 -5.35
CA LEU A 54 0.33 -0.74 -5.16
C LEU A 54 1.48 -1.42 -5.89
N ARG A 55 1.83 -0.94 -7.09
CA ARG A 55 2.99 -1.43 -7.84
C ARG A 55 4.30 -1.13 -7.11
N LEU A 56 4.41 0.05 -6.52
CA LEU A 56 5.65 0.54 -5.90
C LEU A 56 5.85 0.04 -4.45
N ARG A 57 4.80 -0.43 -3.75
CA ARG A 57 4.80 -0.65 -2.29
C ARG A 57 5.90 -1.58 -1.73
N GLY A 58 6.48 -2.45 -2.55
CA GLY A 58 7.56 -3.36 -2.14
C GLY A 58 8.94 -3.05 -2.73
N MET A 59 9.06 -1.97 -3.51
CA MET A 59 10.30 -1.60 -4.19
C MET A 59 11.18 -0.73 -3.28
N SER A 60 12.50 -0.93 -3.36
CA SER A 60 13.47 0.01 -2.77
C SER A 60 13.39 1.39 -3.45
N SER A 61 13.93 2.43 -2.81
CA SER A 61 13.86 3.81 -3.32
C SER A 61 14.38 3.94 -4.76
N GLY A 62 15.58 3.44 -5.04
CA GLY A 62 16.17 3.52 -6.38
C GLY A 62 15.37 2.77 -7.45
N LEU A 63 14.80 1.60 -7.12
CA LEU A 63 13.91 0.88 -8.05
C LEU A 63 12.58 1.59 -8.24
N CYS A 64 12.07 2.23 -7.19
CA CYS A 64 10.85 3.03 -7.26
C CYS A 64 11.02 4.22 -8.21
N GLU A 65 12.14 4.93 -8.15
CA GLU A 65 12.43 6.06 -9.04
C GLU A 65 12.58 5.59 -10.50
N ALA A 66 13.33 4.52 -10.72
CA ALA A 66 13.48 3.95 -12.06
C ALA A 66 12.15 3.47 -12.65
N GLU A 67 11.25 2.95 -11.81
CA GLU A 67 9.92 2.54 -12.24
C GLU A 67 9.01 3.75 -12.54
N VAL A 68 9.01 4.76 -11.67
CA VAL A 68 8.25 6.02 -11.87
C VAL A 68 8.67 6.71 -13.16
N LYS A 69 9.97 6.73 -13.46
CA LYS A 69 10.53 7.37 -14.66
C LYS A 69 9.95 6.83 -15.97
N LYS A 70 9.51 5.56 -16.00
CA LYS A 70 8.88 4.96 -17.19
C LYS A 70 7.51 5.57 -17.52
N PHE A 71 6.90 6.28 -16.57
CA PHE A 71 5.56 6.83 -16.67
C PHE A 71 5.54 8.35 -16.80
N GLU A 72 6.70 9.03 -16.82
CA GLU A 72 6.77 10.50 -16.91
C GLU A 72 6.12 11.06 -18.19
N ASP A 73 6.22 10.34 -19.31
CA ASP A 73 5.57 10.73 -20.58
C ASP A 73 4.11 10.26 -20.68
N SER A 74 3.59 9.56 -19.67
CA SER A 74 2.24 9.00 -19.71
C SER A 74 1.19 10.04 -19.32
N VAL A 75 0.23 10.27 -20.21
CA VAL A 75 -0.95 11.13 -19.94
C VAL A 75 -1.73 10.66 -18.71
N GLN A 76 -1.80 9.34 -18.47
CA GLN A 76 -2.50 8.78 -17.30
C GLN A 76 -1.83 9.20 -15.97
N TYR A 77 -0.53 9.39 -15.99
CA TYR A 77 0.29 9.70 -14.82
C TYR A 77 0.88 11.12 -14.89
N TRP A 78 0.16 12.05 -15.52
CA TRP A 78 0.56 13.45 -15.73
C TRP A 78 1.04 14.15 -14.44
N PHE A 79 0.52 13.75 -13.28
CA PHE A 79 0.88 14.31 -11.98
C PHE A 79 2.33 14.01 -11.57
N LEU A 80 2.98 13.01 -12.15
CA LEU A 80 4.35 12.62 -11.78
C LEU A 80 5.39 13.69 -12.11
N THR A 81 5.13 14.54 -13.11
CA THR A 81 6.04 15.62 -13.53
C THR A 81 5.70 16.97 -12.90
N LEU A 82 4.67 17.04 -12.04
CA LEU A 82 4.15 18.29 -11.47
C LEU A 82 4.09 18.22 -9.94
N PRO A 83 5.22 18.42 -9.24
CA PRO A 83 5.31 18.23 -7.79
C PRO A 83 4.48 19.21 -6.96
N GLU A 84 4.08 20.33 -7.56
CA GLU A 84 3.24 21.35 -6.91
C GLU A 84 1.76 20.94 -6.82
N THR A 85 1.33 19.91 -7.55
CA THR A 85 -0.08 19.50 -7.64
C THR A 85 -0.54 18.70 -6.43
N ASN A 86 -1.82 18.83 -6.05
CA ASN A 86 -2.39 18.02 -4.97
C ASN A 86 -2.31 16.52 -5.26
N GLU A 87 -2.43 16.12 -6.54
CA GLU A 87 -2.36 14.75 -7.00
C GLU A 87 -1.00 14.12 -6.71
N TYR A 88 0.10 14.83 -7.01
CA TYR A 88 1.44 14.36 -6.69
C TYR A 88 1.64 14.22 -5.18
N ARG A 89 1.16 15.20 -4.41
CA ARG A 89 1.25 15.19 -2.93
C ARG A 89 0.48 14.03 -2.33
N PHE A 90 -0.74 13.79 -2.82
CA PHE A 90 -1.58 12.68 -2.41
C PHE A 90 -0.94 11.34 -2.78
N PHE A 91 -0.35 11.21 -3.98
CA PHE A 91 0.43 10.04 -4.37
C PHE A 91 1.59 9.76 -3.39
N ARG A 92 2.38 10.79 -3.04
CA ARG A 92 3.49 10.67 -2.09
C ARG A 92 3.01 10.27 -0.69
N ARG A 93 1.93 10.89 -0.20
CA ARG A 93 1.28 10.55 1.08
C ARG A 93 0.84 9.10 1.09
N ARG A 94 0.12 8.67 0.05
CA ARG A 94 -0.41 7.29 -0.06
C ARG A 94 0.71 6.25 -0.16
N LEU A 95 1.76 6.54 -0.92
CA LEU A 95 2.93 5.66 -1.03
C LEU A 95 3.68 5.50 0.30
N ARG A 96 3.74 6.58 1.10
CA ARG A 96 4.28 6.55 2.46
C ARG A 96 3.40 5.72 3.40
N GLU A 97 2.08 5.89 3.34
CA GLU A 97 1.11 5.13 4.15
C GLU A 97 1.21 3.62 3.91
N VAL A 98 1.27 3.17 2.65
CA VAL A 98 1.34 1.74 2.34
C VAL A 98 2.70 1.11 2.62
N ARG A 99 3.77 1.93 2.68
CA ARG A 99 5.14 1.47 2.96
C ARG A 99 5.48 1.49 4.44
N ARG A 100 4.80 2.30 5.25
CA ARG A 100 4.98 2.24 6.70
C ARG A 100 4.65 0.80 7.12
N PRO A 101 5.60 0.08 7.75
CA PRO A 101 5.25 -1.13 8.46
C PRO A 101 4.13 -0.71 9.41
N HIS A 102 3.01 -1.43 9.45
CA HIS A 102 1.94 -1.15 10.40
C HIS A 102 2.53 -1.07 11.81
N ALA A 103 2.90 0.13 12.26
CA ALA A 103 2.71 0.49 13.64
C ALA A 103 1.19 0.33 13.80
N LEU A 104 0.85 -0.54 14.75
CA LEU A 104 -0.49 -0.95 15.13
C LEU A 104 -1.55 0.13 14.85
N PRO A 105 -2.77 -0.25 14.42
CA PRO A 105 -3.83 0.72 14.14
C PRO A 105 -3.93 1.69 15.31
N LEU A 106 -3.70 2.98 15.04
CA LEU A 106 -3.97 4.03 16.00
C LEU A 106 -5.44 3.89 16.41
N PRO A 107 -5.77 3.70 17.70
CA PRO A 107 -7.15 3.59 18.11
C PRO A 107 -7.77 4.97 17.97
N THR A 108 -8.45 5.22 16.86
CA THR A 108 -9.60 6.13 16.88
C THR A 108 -10.63 5.46 17.78
N SER A 109 -10.61 5.82 19.06
CA SER A 109 -11.56 5.35 20.09
C SER A 109 -13.02 5.56 19.64
N PRO A 110 -13.96 4.67 20.04
CA PRO A 110 -15.23 4.42 19.34
C PRO A 110 -16.38 5.32 19.85
N PRO A 111 -17.57 5.20 19.23
CA PRO A 111 -18.62 4.52 19.98
C PRO A 111 -19.37 3.45 19.18
N SER A 112 -19.68 2.36 19.89
CA SER A 112 -20.74 1.38 19.62
C SER A 112 -20.66 0.59 18.29
N SER A 113 -19.88 -0.48 18.30
CA SER A 113 -20.30 -1.70 17.58
C SER A 113 -20.82 -2.67 18.63
N GLN A 114 -22.15 -2.79 18.71
CA GLN A 114 -22.75 -4.02 19.19
C GLN A 114 -22.12 -5.16 18.40
N ALA A 115 -21.50 -6.09 19.12
CA ALA A 115 -21.08 -7.37 18.58
C ALA A 115 -22.35 -8.11 18.15
N ALA A 116 -22.79 -7.91 16.91
CA ALA A 116 -23.68 -8.83 16.26
C ALA A 116 -22.85 -10.08 15.95
N LYS A 117 -22.92 -11.06 16.87
CA LYS A 117 -22.64 -12.46 16.57
C LYS A 117 -23.54 -12.84 15.40
N VAL A 118 -23.02 -12.75 14.18
CA VAL A 118 -23.61 -13.44 13.04
C VAL A 118 -23.07 -14.86 13.10
N GLU A 119 -23.84 -15.70 13.77
CA GLU A 119 -23.71 -17.15 13.72
C GLU A 119 -24.06 -17.57 12.29
N PHE A 120 -23.03 -17.87 11.49
CA PHE A 120 -23.21 -18.37 10.14
C PHE A 120 -23.60 -19.85 10.25
N GLU A 121 -24.90 -20.11 10.38
CA GLU A 121 -25.47 -21.43 10.16
C GLU A 121 -25.24 -21.82 8.70
N LEU A 122 -24.36 -22.82 8.50
CA LEU A 122 -24.24 -23.53 7.24
C LEU A 122 -25.56 -24.27 7.02
N SER A 123 -26.54 -23.64 6.36
CA SER A 123 -27.77 -24.30 5.99
C SER A 123 -27.43 -25.54 5.14
N GLU A 124 -27.78 -26.70 5.67
CA GLU A 124 -27.65 -28.02 5.05
C GLU A 124 -28.17 -28.00 3.61
N ILE A 125 -27.32 -28.39 2.67
CA ILE A 125 -27.71 -28.61 1.27
C ILE A 125 -28.71 -29.78 1.26
N PRO A 126 -29.94 -29.63 0.73
CA PRO A 126 -30.89 -30.73 0.67
C PRO A 126 -30.33 -31.87 -0.18
N ARG A 127 -30.27 -33.07 0.40
CA ARG A 127 -29.72 -34.30 -0.21
C ARG A 127 -30.60 -34.92 -1.31
N GLU A 128 -31.65 -34.22 -1.75
CA GLU A 128 -32.57 -34.69 -2.78
C GLU A 128 -31.98 -34.65 -4.21
N LEU A 129 -30.72 -34.22 -4.36
CA LEU A 129 -29.98 -34.18 -5.64
C LEU A 129 -28.72 -35.07 -5.64
N LEU A 130 -28.66 -36.08 -4.78
CA LEU A 130 -27.79 -37.25 -5.03
C LEU A 130 -28.59 -38.24 -5.88
N ILE A 131 -28.34 -38.22 -7.19
CA ILE A 131 -28.75 -39.26 -8.13
C ILE A 131 -27.84 -40.47 -7.92
#